data_AF-A0A5N9GCD4-F1
#
_entry.id   AF-A0A5N9GCD4-F1
#
_cell.length_a   1.000
_cell.length_b   1.000
_cell.length_c   1.000
_cell.angle_alpha   90.00
_cell.angle_beta   90.00
_cell.angle_gamma   90.00
#
_symmetry.space_group_name_H-M   'P 1'
#
loop_
_entity.id
_entity.type
_entity.pdbx_description
1 polymer ?
#
loop_
_entity_poly.entity_id
_entity_poly.type
_entity_poly.pdbx_seq_one_letter_code
_entity_poly.pdbx_strand_id
1 'polypeptide(L)'
;MQGSYTHQGLSGLVSSPEDRSGVIKDLVESVGGQIITFGYCFGDYDFVGVFEFPDNTTAASLVMTVASTGSITNAKIMVLIPVADGFAAAQKARDMTYHAHGQ
;
A
#
# COMPACT_ATOMS: atom_id res chain seq x y z
N MET A 1 0.88 -0.77 -1.14
CA MET A 1 0.83 -0.77 0.33
C MET A 1 2.20 -1.10 0.89
N GLN A 2 2.59 -0.46 1.99
CA GLN A 2 3.71 -0.86 2.85
C GLN A 2 3.18 -1.02 4.27
N GLY A 3 3.83 -1.87 5.07
CA GLY A 3 3.47 -2.03 6.48
C GLY A 3 4.54 -2.74 7.29
N SER A 4 4.46 -2.56 8.61
CA SER A 4 5.32 -3.23 9.58
C SER A 4 4.45 -4.07 10.51
N TYR A 5 4.97 -5.17 11.03
CA TYR A 5 4.28 -5.92 12.07
C TYR A 5 4.29 -5.14 13.39
N THR A 6 3.21 -5.28 14.15
CA THR A 6 3.28 -4.97 15.58
C THR A 6 4.11 -6.04 16.30
N HIS A 7 4.56 -5.76 17.52
CA HIS A 7 5.22 -6.78 18.34
C HIS A 7 4.35 -8.04 18.49
N GLN A 8 3.03 -7.87 18.68
CA GLN A 8 2.08 -8.97 18.75
C GLN A 8 1.98 -9.73 17.42
N GLY A 9 1.86 -9.00 16.29
CA GLY A 9 1.77 -9.61 14.96
C GLY A 9 3.01 -10.42 14.60
N LEU A 10 4.21 -9.90 14.92
CA LEU A 10 5.47 -10.58 14.65
C LEU A 10 5.68 -11.78 15.58
N SER A 11 5.40 -11.64 16.87
CA SER A 11 5.48 -12.76 17.82
C SER A 11 4.53 -13.89 17.44
N GLY A 12 3.31 -13.56 17.03
CA GLY A 12 2.33 -14.54 16.52
C GLY A 12 2.83 -15.24 15.25
N LEU A 13 3.37 -14.48 14.29
CA LEU A 13 3.94 -15.04 13.05
C LEU A 13 5.11 -16.00 13.34
N VAL A 14 6.01 -15.65 14.26
CA VAL A 14 7.15 -16.51 14.63
C VAL A 14 6.70 -17.76 15.39
N SER A 15 5.70 -17.62 16.27
CA SER A 15 5.19 -18.72 17.08
C SER A 15 4.41 -19.75 16.27
N SER A 16 3.73 -19.32 15.21
CA SER A 16 2.97 -20.16 14.29
C SER A 16 3.12 -19.66 12.86
N PRO A 17 4.23 -19.98 12.17
CA PRO A 17 4.48 -19.52 10.82
C PRO A 17 3.39 -20.03 9.87
N GLU A 18 2.68 -19.11 9.24
CA GLU A 18 1.66 -19.40 8.25
C GLU A 18 1.95 -18.63 6.96
N ASP A 19 1.65 -19.23 5.81
CA ASP A 19 1.68 -18.52 4.56
C ASP A 19 0.43 -17.62 4.45
N ARG A 20 0.63 -16.34 4.75
CA ARG A 20 -0.43 -15.32 4.68
C ARG A 20 -0.78 -14.91 3.25
N SER A 21 -0.04 -15.38 2.23
CA SER A 21 -0.29 -15.00 0.84
C SER A 21 -1.68 -15.45 0.36
N GLY A 22 -2.14 -16.63 0.78
CA GLY A 22 -3.48 -17.13 0.46
C GLY A 22 -4.59 -16.27 1.05
N VAL A 23 -4.48 -15.92 2.34
CA VAL A 23 -5.45 -15.05 3.03
C VAL A 23 -5.52 -13.67 2.40
N ILE A 24 -4.36 -13.09 2.04
CA ILE A 24 -4.31 -11.78 1.38
C ILE A 24 -4.91 -11.87 -0.02
N LYS A 25 -4.63 -12.95 -0.77
CA LYS A 25 -5.21 -13.19 -2.10
C LYS A 25 -6.73 -13.27 -2.05
N ASP A 26 -7.29 -14.08 -1.16
CA ASP A 26 -8.74 -14.22 -1.02
C ASP A 26 -9.40 -12.88 -0.67
N LEU A 27 -8.80 -12.12 0.25
CA LEU A 27 -9.29 -10.79 0.61
C LEU A 27 -9.26 -9.81 -0.58
N VAL A 28 -8.16 -9.76 -1.32
CA VAL A 28 -8.00 -8.88 -2.49
C VAL A 28 -8.99 -9.25 -3.60
N GLU A 29 -9.13 -10.54 -3.90
CA GLU A 29 -10.07 -11.03 -4.93
C GLU A 29 -11.54 -10.80 -4.51
N SER A 30 -11.87 -10.91 -3.23
CA SER A 30 -13.23 -10.67 -2.72
C SER A 30 -13.77 -9.27 -2.97
N VAL A 31 -12.88 -8.30 -3.18
CA VAL A 31 -13.21 -6.90 -3.50
C VAL A 31 -12.92 -6.54 -4.96
N GLY A 32 -12.72 -7.53 -5.82
CA GLY A 32 -12.46 -7.34 -7.25
C GLY A 32 -11.06 -6.79 -7.56
N GLY A 33 -10.11 -6.95 -6.64
CA GLY A 33 -8.72 -6.57 -6.85
C GLY A 33 -7.84 -7.71 -7.35
N GLN A 34 -6.60 -7.37 -7.68
CA GLN A 34 -5.56 -8.31 -8.10
C GLN A 34 -4.25 -7.99 -7.38
N ILE A 35 -3.50 -9.03 -6.99
CA ILE A 35 -2.13 -8.89 -6.49
C ILE A 35 -1.16 -8.86 -7.67
N ILE A 36 -0.38 -7.78 -7.80
CA ILE A 36 0.73 -7.69 -8.76
C ILE A 36 2.01 -8.24 -8.14
N THR A 37 2.31 -7.84 -6.90
CA THR A 37 3.38 -8.43 -6.10
C THR A 37 3.10 -8.23 -4.62
N PHE A 38 3.56 -9.15 -3.78
CA PHE A 38 3.53 -9.01 -2.33
C PHE A 38 4.74 -9.76 -1.76
N GLY A 39 5.48 -9.12 -0.86
CA GLY A 39 6.68 -9.72 -0.29
C GLY A 39 7.24 -8.96 0.89
N TYR A 40 8.18 -9.61 1.58
CA TYR A 40 8.95 -9.00 2.65
C TYR A 40 10.01 -8.05 2.09
N CYS A 41 10.32 -7.00 2.84
CA CYS A 41 11.39 -6.06 2.50
C CYS A 41 12.25 -5.74 3.72
N PHE A 42 13.51 -5.41 3.49
CA PHE A 42 14.37 -4.79 4.50
C PHE A 42 14.28 -3.28 4.39
N GLY A 43 14.37 -2.57 5.52
CA GLY A 43 14.31 -1.11 5.60
C GLY A 43 13.29 -0.65 6.64
N ASP A 44 12.56 0.41 6.34
CA ASP A 44 11.60 1.03 7.26
C ASP A 44 10.32 0.20 7.49
N TYR A 45 10.06 -0.80 6.63
CA TYR A 45 8.87 -1.64 6.64
C TYR A 45 9.24 -3.10 6.51
N ASP A 46 8.37 -3.99 6.98
CA ASP A 46 8.59 -5.43 6.93
C ASP A 46 8.06 -6.06 5.64
N PHE A 47 7.07 -5.43 5.00
CA PHE A 47 6.51 -5.90 3.73
C PHE A 47 6.05 -4.77 2.82
N VAL A 48 5.99 -5.11 1.53
CA VAL A 48 5.44 -4.28 0.46
C VAL A 48 4.50 -5.11 -0.42
N GLY A 49 3.41 -4.49 -0.84
CA GLY A 49 2.48 -5.06 -1.79
C GLY A 49 2.06 -4.06 -2.85
N VAL A 50 1.99 -4.50 -4.10
CA VAL A 50 1.41 -3.77 -5.22
C VAL A 50 0.16 -4.53 -5.66
N PHE A 51 -0.93 -3.80 -5.75
CA PHE A 51 -2.26 -4.33 -6.01
C PHE A 51 -2.95 -3.44 -7.04
N GLU A 52 -3.79 -4.04 -7.86
CA GLU A 52 -4.73 -3.33 -8.72
C GLU A 52 -6.14 -3.45 -8.12
N PHE A 53 -6.90 -2.36 -8.14
CA PHE A 53 -8.27 -2.29 -7.64
C PHE A 53 -9.14 -1.48 -8.60
N PRO A 54 -10.47 -1.68 -8.59
CA PRO A 54 -11.41 -0.93 -9.43
C PRO A 54 -11.40 0.58 -9.15
N ASP A 55 -11.21 0.96 -7.89
CA ASP A 55 -11.16 2.36 -7.45
C ASP A 55 -10.39 2.56 -6.13
N ASN A 56 -10.15 3.82 -5.79
CA ASN A 56 -9.41 4.20 -4.58
C ASN A 56 -10.15 3.85 -3.28
N THR A 57 -11.48 3.83 -3.30
CA THR A 57 -12.28 3.49 -2.11
C THR A 57 -12.11 2.02 -1.75
N THR A 58 -12.12 1.15 -2.76
CA THR A 58 -11.87 -0.30 -2.65
C THR A 58 -10.43 -0.57 -2.19
N ALA A 59 -9.46 0.15 -2.74
CA ALA A 59 -8.06 0.04 -2.29
C ALA A 59 -7.90 0.49 -0.82
N ALA A 60 -8.57 1.59 -0.43
CA ALA A 60 -8.52 2.10 0.94
C ALA A 60 -9.22 1.16 1.94
N SER A 61 -10.34 0.53 1.57
CA SER A 61 -11.04 -0.41 2.45
C SER A 61 -10.17 -1.62 2.79
N LEU A 62 -9.41 -2.15 1.84
CA LEU A 62 -8.44 -3.23 2.10
C LEU A 62 -7.46 -2.84 3.20
N VAL A 63 -6.86 -1.65 3.10
CA VAL A 63 -5.87 -1.16 4.07
C VAL A 63 -6.50 -1.00 5.44
N MET A 64 -7.69 -0.41 5.51
CA MET A 64 -8.42 -0.23 6.76
C MET A 64 -8.74 -1.59 7.39
N THR A 65 -9.20 -2.57 6.61
CA THR A 65 -9.47 -3.93 7.09
C THR A 65 -8.21 -4.57 7.67
N VAL A 66 -7.10 -4.59 6.91
CA VAL A 66 -5.84 -5.21 7.38
C VAL A 66 -5.28 -4.49 8.60
N ALA A 67 -5.26 -3.15 8.60
CA ALA A 67 -4.76 -2.36 9.73
C ALA A 67 -5.61 -2.53 10.99
N SER A 68 -6.94 -2.70 10.85
CA SER A 68 -7.84 -2.87 11.98
C SER A 68 -7.62 -4.17 12.77
N THR A 69 -6.90 -5.15 12.21
CA THR A 69 -6.57 -6.41 12.89
C THR A 69 -5.62 -6.24 14.08
N GLY A 70 -4.91 -5.11 14.20
CA GLY A 70 -3.86 -4.89 15.21
C GLY A 70 -2.57 -5.69 14.98
N SER A 71 -2.51 -6.52 13.93
CA SER A 71 -1.32 -7.31 13.60
C SER A 71 -0.25 -6.48 12.87
N ILE A 72 -0.63 -5.34 12.29
CA ILE A 72 0.29 -4.44 11.58
C ILE A 72 0.19 -3.01 12.12
N THR A 73 1.25 -2.24 11.91
CA THR A 73 1.36 -0.80 12.19
C THR A 73 2.02 -0.10 11.00
N ASN A 74 2.03 1.24 11.02
CA ASN A 74 2.64 2.07 9.99
C ASN A 74 2.16 1.73 8.56
N ALA A 75 0.90 1.31 8.44
CA ALA A 75 0.30 0.96 7.16
C ALA A 75 0.24 2.20 6.26
N LYS A 76 0.87 2.13 5.08
CA LYS A 76 0.83 3.17 4.06
C LYS A 76 0.21 2.65 2.79
N ILE A 77 -0.76 3.40 2.27
CA ILE A 77 -1.29 3.23 0.92
C ILE A 77 -0.82 4.38 0.05
N MET A 78 -0.50 4.07 -1.20
CA MET A 78 -0.07 5.02 -2.22
C MET A 78 -0.71 4.60 -3.54
N VAL A 79 -1.19 5.59 -4.29
CA VAL A 79 -1.64 5.39 -5.66
C VAL A 79 -0.41 5.47 -6.57
N LEU A 80 -0.15 4.40 -7.32
CA LEU A 80 0.87 4.43 -8.35
C LEU A 80 0.23 5.01 -9.62
N ILE A 81 0.70 6.19 -10.05
CA ILE A 81 0.24 6.76 -11.32
C ILE A 81 1.04 6.17 -12.49
N PRO A 82 0.42 6.00 -13.68
CA PRO A 82 1.14 5.65 -14.89
C PRO A 82 2.26 6.64 -15.22
N VAL A 83 3.32 6.16 -15.88
CA VAL A 83 4.42 7.02 -16.35
C VAL A 83 3.92 8.14 -17.27
N ALA A 84 2.90 7.87 -18.09
CA ALA A 84 2.28 8.87 -18.95
C ALA A 84 1.65 10.03 -18.16
N ASP A 85 0.99 9.72 -17.04
CA ASP A 85 0.39 10.73 -16.16
C ASP A 85 1.48 11.54 -15.44
N GLY A 86 2.56 10.87 -15.02
CA GLY A 86 3.75 11.54 -14.50
C GLY A 86 4.38 12.50 -15.50
N PHE A 87 4.47 12.10 -16.78
CA PHE A 87 4.95 12.96 -17.86
C PHE A 87 4.01 14.13 -18.13
N ALA A 88 2.70 13.89 -18.20
CA ALA A 88 1.70 14.95 -18.35
C ALA A 88 1.73 15.93 -17.17
N ALA A 89 1.97 15.44 -15.94
CA ALA A 89 2.17 16.28 -14.78
C ALA A 89 3.43 17.16 -14.91
N ALA A 90 4.55 16.61 -15.42
CA ALA A 90 5.77 17.37 -15.66
C ALA A 90 5.58 18.46 -16.73
N GLN A 91 4.84 18.16 -17.81
CA GLN A 91 4.47 19.16 -18.82
C GLN A 91 3.65 20.30 -18.21
N LYS A 92 2.62 19.99 -17.41
CA LYS A 92 1.82 21.01 -16.71
C LYS A 92 2.68 21.84 -15.76
N ALA A 93 3.59 21.22 -15.01
CA ALA A 93 4.46 21.89 -14.05
C ALA A 93 5.39 22.93 -14.71
N ARG A 94 5.85 22.68 -15.94
CA ARG A 94 6.65 23.66 -16.72
C ARG A 94 5.92 24.99 -16.91
N ASP A 95 4.59 24.96 -17.01
CA ASP A 95 3.76 26.14 -17.30
C ASP A 95 3.23 26.80 -16.02
N MET A 96 3.53 26.22 -14.84
CA MET A 96 3.14 26.78 -13.55
C MET A 96 4.19 27.78 -13.05
N THR A 97 3.75 28.98 -12.70
CA THR A 97 4.59 29.96 -11.97
C THR A 97 4.18 29.98 -10.52
N TYR A 98 5.10 29.63 -9.61
CA TYR A 98 4.90 29.79 -8.18
C TYR A 98 5.27 31.22 -7.76
N HIS A 99 4.29 32.01 -7.35
CA HIS A 99 4.54 33.30 -6.72
C HIS A 99 4.53 33.10 -5.20
N ALA A 100 5.72 33.02 -4.61
CA ALA A 100 5.84 33.00 -3.16
C ALA A 100 5.22 34.28 -2.58
N HIS A 101 4.28 34.13 -1.63
CA HIS A 101 3.74 35.28 -0.92
C HIS A 101 4.74 35.75 0.14
N GLY A 102 5.23 37.00 -0.01
CA GLY A 102 5.95 37.75 1.02
C GLY A 102 7.48 37.53 1.06
N GLN A 103 8.21 38.46 0.45
CA GLN A 103 9.49 38.98 0.98
C GLN A 103 9.29 40.47 1.26
#